data_AF-A0A920QDU5-F1
#
_entry.id   AF-A0A920QDU5-F1
#
_cell.length_a   1.000
_cell.length_b   1.000
_cell.length_c   1.000
_cell.angle_alpha   90.00
_cell.angle_beta   90.00
_cell.angle_gamma   90.00
#
_symmetry.space_group_name_H-M   'P 1'
#
loop_
_entity.id
_entity.type
_entity.pdbx_description
1 polymer ?
#
loop_
_entity_poly.entity_id
_entity_poly.type
_entity_poly.pdbx_seq_one_letter_code
_entity_poly.pdbx_strand_id
1 'polypeptide(L)'
;MINAFQSRSYISELGLTDENTLSNKFSLGCDLEIKVDACRDTEKRRTNHWLERNRFGKASALGGINRLRAYSQGRFYAGNSSNYVLEYRHNFSEKQTPINWIIIGGVRTVLQASFFYELGSVSDDISELHKNMRTSFGAGFRAIISGLIYRFDIAKGDDGIAPTLFINYPLSLGTLGS
;
A
#
# COMPACT_ATOMS: atom_id res chain seq x y z
N MET A 1 0.35 -20.26 -1.01
CA MET A 1 1.32 -19.54 -0.16
C MET A 1 0.54 -18.70 0.82
N ILE A 2 0.91 -18.75 2.10
CA ILE A 2 0.34 -17.87 3.13
C ILE A 2 1.47 -16.96 3.58
N ASN A 3 1.22 -15.66 3.64
CA ASN A 3 2.16 -14.67 4.12
C ASN A 3 1.46 -13.86 5.22
N ALA A 4 2.14 -13.68 6.35
CA ALA A 4 1.70 -12.82 7.42
C ALA A 4 2.78 -11.75 7.65
N PHE A 5 2.36 -10.50 7.62
CA PHE A 5 3.19 -9.33 7.83
C PHE A 5 2.65 -8.54 9.00
N GLN A 6 3.54 -8.18 9.93
CA GLN A 6 3.24 -7.24 11.01
C GLN A 6 4.37 -6.24 11.10
N SER A 7 4.02 -4.97 11.27
CA SER A 7 4.99 -3.90 11.46
C SER A 7 4.49 -2.98 12.56
N ARG A 8 5.39 -2.65 13.48
CA ARG A 8 5.13 -1.83 14.65
C ARG A 8 6.16 -0.72 14.68
N SER A 9 5.71 0.49 14.97
CA SER A 9 6.62 1.58 15.25
C SER A 9 7.00 1.59 16.73
N TYR A 10 8.27 1.81 17.02
CA TYR A 10 8.76 2.07 18.37
C TYR A 10 9.15 3.53 18.46
N ILE A 11 8.71 4.19 19.52
CA ILE A 11 8.93 5.62 19.74
C ILE A 11 10.09 5.74 20.73
N SER A 12 11.25 6.18 20.25
CA SER A 12 12.42 6.42 21.10
C SER A 12 12.28 7.71 21.91
N GLU A 13 11.69 8.74 21.31
CA GLU A 13 11.41 10.03 21.94
C GLU A 13 10.04 10.53 21.47
N LEU A 14 9.24 11.02 22.41
CA LEU A 14 7.97 11.67 22.07
C LEU A 14 8.27 12.99 21.37
N GLY A 15 7.47 13.31 20.34
CA GLY A 15 7.48 14.65 19.78
C GLY A 15 6.94 15.69 20.77
N LEU A 16 6.74 16.91 20.30
CA LEU A 16 6.11 17.94 21.12
C LEU A 16 4.65 17.53 21.42
N THR A 17 4.38 17.10 22.65
CA THR A 17 3.05 16.63 23.09
C THR A 17 2.36 17.61 24.04
N ASP A 18 3.04 18.70 24.42
CA ASP A 18 2.45 19.78 25.21
C ASP A 18 1.48 20.60 24.37
N GLU A 19 0.19 20.58 24.75
CA GLU A 19 -0.88 21.21 24.00
C GLU A 19 -0.70 22.73 23.88
N ASN A 20 -0.23 23.40 24.93
CA ASN A 20 -0.03 24.84 24.93
C ASN A 20 1.09 25.25 23.96
N THR A 21 2.22 24.54 23.99
CA THR A 21 3.34 24.80 23.09
C THR A 21 2.99 24.44 21.63
N LEU A 22 2.20 23.38 21.43
CA LEU A 22 1.73 22.96 20.10
C LEU A 22 0.72 23.96 19.51
N SER A 23 -0.22 24.44 20.34
CA SER A 23 -1.23 25.43 19.98
C SER A 23 -0.57 26.75 19.57
N ASN A 24 0.40 27.23 20.37
CA ASN A 24 1.16 28.43 20.04
C ASN A 24 1.98 28.28 18.75
N LYS A 25 2.47 27.07 18.45
CA LYS A 25 3.26 26.80 17.23
C LYS A 25 2.41 26.71 15.96
N PHE A 26 1.17 26.22 16.06
CA PHE A 26 0.28 26.01 14.91
C PHE A 26 -0.92 26.96 14.86
N SER A 27 -0.94 27.98 15.71
CA SER A 27 -1.94 29.04 15.68
C SER A 27 -2.02 29.68 14.29
N LEU A 28 -3.24 29.94 13.87
CA LEU A 28 -3.65 30.60 12.64
C LEU A 28 -3.89 32.10 12.84
N GLY A 29 -3.83 32.62 14.08
CA GLY A 29 -4.00 34.05 14.36
C GLY A 29 -5.43 34.53 14.08
N CYS A 30 -6.41 33.85 14.65
CA CYS A 30 -7.84 34.06 14.37
C CYS A 30 -8.45 35.38 14.87
N ASP A 31 -7.67 36.24 15.53
CA ASP A 31 -8.17 37.43 16.24
C ASP A 31 -8.71 38.54 15.32
N LEU A 32 -8.34 38.52 14.03
CA LEU A 32 -8.77 39.49 13.02
C LEU A 32 -9.75 38.89 12.00
N GLU A 33 -10.19 37.66 12.20
CA GLU A 33 -11.04 36.94 11.25
C GLU A 33 -12.53 37.24 11.47
N ILE A 34 -13.31 37.39 10.39
CA ILE A 34 -14.75 37.68 10.48
C ILE A 34 -15.53 36.49 11.10
N LYS A 35 -14.99 35.27 10.95
CA LYS A 35 -15.54 34.02 11.52
C LYS A 35 -14.59 33.44 12.57
N VAL A 36 -14.36 34.19 13.66
CA VAL A 36 -13.45 33.81 14.75
C VAL A 36 -13.69 32.39 15.27
N ASP A 37 -14.95 32.00 15.51
CA ASP A 37 -15.28 30.68 16.08
C ASP A 37 -14.90 29.53 15.14
N ALA A 38 -15.21 29.65 13.84
CA ALA A 38 -14.85 28.64 12.84
C ALA A 38 -13.33 28.53 12.65
N CYS A 39 -12.62 29.66 12.80
CA CYS A 39 -11.16 29.69 12.76
C CYS A 39 -10.55 28.97 13.98
N ARG A 40 -11.06 29.23 15.20
CA ARG A 40 -10.62 28.56 16.43
C ARG A 40 -10.92 27.07 16.44
N ASP A 41 -12.06 26.64 15.92
CA ASP A 41 -12.37 25.22 15.75
C ASP A 41 -11.38 24.52 14.81
N THR A 42 -10.97 25.22 13.74
CA THR A 42 -9.98 24.72 12.80
C THR A 42 -8.59 24.64 13.42
N GLU A 43 -8.18 25.65 14.21
CA GLU A 43 -6.94 25.62 15.00
C GLU A 43 -6.93 24.42 15.95
N LYS A 44 -8.00 24.24 16.74
CA LYS A 44 -8.11 23.13 17.69
C LYS A 44 -8.02 21.78 17.00
N ARG A 45 -8.72 21.60 15.88
CA ARG A 45 -8.64 20.38 15.06
C ARG A 45 -7.23 20.12 14.54
N ARG A 46 -6.52 21.17 14.12
CA ARG A 46 -5.14 21.07 13.65
C ARG A 46 -4.20 20.68 14.78
N THR A 47 -4.28 21.35 15.93
CA THR A 47 -3.49 21.06 17.13
C THR A 47 -3.69 19.61 17.57
N ASN A 48 -4.94 19.16 17.70
CA ASN A 48 -5.24 17.77 18.05
C ASN A 48 -4.65 16.76 17.05
N HIS A 49 -4.74 17.03 15.75
CA HIS A 49 -4.15 16.15 14.72
C HIS A 49 -2.63 16.01 14.88
N TRP A 50 -1.92 17.11 15.17
CA TRP A 50 -0.48 17.06 15.41
C TRP A 50 -0.12 16.42 16.75
N LEU A 51 -0.95 16.61 17.77
CA LEU A 51 -0.75 16.04 19.09
C LEU A 51 -0.82 14.51 19.06
N GLU A 52 -1.83 13.95 18.39
CA GLU A 52 -1.95 12.50 18.16
C GLU A 52 -0.79 11.97 17.30
N ARG A 53 -0.45 12.68 16.22
CA ARG A 53 0.68 12.29 15.36
C ARG A 53 2.03 12.33 16.07
N ASN A 54 2.23 13.22 17.04
CA ASN A 54 3.46 13.30 17.83
C ASN A 54 3.52 12.23 18.94
N ARG A 55 2.37 11.63 19.28
CA ARG A 55 2.26 10.52 20.24
C ARG A 55 2.49 9.16 19.60
N PHE A 56 2.30 9.01 18.29
CA PHE A 56 2.41 7.75 17.58
C PHE A 56 3.44 7.80 16.44
N GLY A 57 4.25 6.74 16.34
CA GLY A 57 5.12 6.55 15.19
C GLY A 57 4.33 6.16 13.94
N LYS A 58 5.04 5.96 12.82
CA LYS A 58 4.45 5.41 11.61
C LYS A 58 5.01 4.02 11.34
N ALA A 59 4.15 3.01 11.40
CA ALA A 59 4.48 1.69 10.89
C ALA A 59 4.42 1.66 9.36
N SER A 60 4.78 0.52 8.78
CA SER A 60 4.69 0.30 7.34
C SER A 60 3.26 0.52 6.84
N ALA A 61 3.10 1.44 5.90
CA ALA A 61 1.78 1.74 5.34
C ALA A 61 1.24 0.54 4.53
N LEU A 62 -0.08 0.38 4.54
CA LEU A 62 -0.81 -0.57 3.72
C LEU A 62 -1.49 0.17 2.55
N GLY A 63 -1.63 -0.52 1.42
CA GLY A 63 -2.13 0.01 0.16
C GLY A 63 -1.00 0.14 -0.86
N GLY A 64 -1.34 -0.12 -2.12
CA GLY A 64 -0.44 -0.14 -3.26
C GLY A 64 -0.10 -1.56 -3.72
N ILE A 65 0.92 -1.68 -4.56
CA ILE A 65 1.17 -2.88 -5.38
C ILE A 65 1.61 -4.14 -4.61
N ASN A 66 2.02 -4.00 -3.35
CA ASN A 66 2.62 -5.09 -2.57
C ASN A 66 1.73 -5.59 -1.42
N ARG A 67 0.83 -4.73 -0.91
CA ARG A 67 -0.01 -5.02 0.26
C ARG A 67 -1.29 -4.23 0.14
N LEU A 68 -2.46 -4.89 0.28
CA LEU A 68 -3.77 -4.29 0.02
C LEU A 68 -3.83 -3.71 -1.40
N ARG A 69 -3.59 -4.57 -2.39
CA ARG A 69 -3.45 -4.22 -3.82
C ARG A 69 -4.65 -3.52 -4.44
N ALA A 70 -5.84 -3.65 -3.87
CA ALA A 70 -7.01 -2.91 -4.31
C ALA A 70 -7.03 -1.44 -3.89
N TYR A 71 -6.13 -1.03 -2.99
CA TYR A 71 -6.12 0.31 -2.40
C TYR A 71 -4.91 1.11 -2.88
N SER A 72 -5.05 2.44 -2.93
CA SER A 72 -3.97 3.34 -3.35
C SER A 72 -2.74 3.23 -2.45
N GLN A 73 -1.56 3.54 -3.01
CA GLN A 73 -0.29 3.40 -2.32
C GLN A 73 -0.25 4.22 -1.03
N GLY A 74 0.04 3.54 0.09
CA GLY A 74 0.17 4.18 1.40
C GLY A 74 -1.13 4.82 1.93
N ARG A 75 -2.29 4.40 1.43
CA ARG A 75 -3.59 4.93 1.86
C ARG A 75 -3.84 4.76 3.36
N PHE A 76 -3.34 3.68 3.95
CA PHE A 76 -3.54 3.37 5.36
C PHE A 76 -2.21 3.36 6.10
N TYR A 77 -2.09 4.18 7.13
CA TYR A 77 -0.90 4.24 7.99
C TYR A 77 -1.34 4.54 9.43
N ALA A 78 -0.67 3.90 10.38
CA ALA A 78 -0.86 4.10 11.82
C ALA A 78 0.40 3.63 12.56
N GLY A 79 0.42 3.72 13.89
CA GLY A 79 1.49 3.24 14.75
C GLY A 79 1.76 1.74 14.64
N ASN A 80 0.74 0.94 14.28
CA ASN A 80 0.85 -0.50 14.01
C ASN A 80 0.11 -0.87 12.71
N SER A 81 0.62 -1.89 12.03
CA SER A 81 0.01 -2.47 10.83
C SER A 81 0.09 -3.99 10.85
N SER A 82 -0.96 -4.64 10.37
CA SER A 82 -0.97 -6.08 10.11
C SER A 82 -1.57 -6.37 8.74
N ASN A 83 -0.98 -7.33 8.03
CA ASN A 83 -1.47 -7.76 6.73
C ASN A 83 -1.26 -9.26 6.58
N TYR A 84 -2.31 -9.96 6.18
CA TYR A 84 -2.32 -11.39 5.92
C TYR A 84 -2.69 -11.60 4.46
N VAL A 85 -1.91 -12.40 3.75
CA VAL A 85 -2.09 -12.66 2.32
C VAL A 85 -2.12 -14.16 2.09
N LEU A 86 -3.20 -14.61 1.47
CA LEU A 86 -3.34 -15.94 0.91
C LEU A 86 -3.19 -15.82 -0.61
N GLU A 87 -2.15 -16.43 -1.15
CA GLU A 87 -1.89 -16.39 -2.59
C GLU A 87 -1.73 -17.80 -3.16
N TYR A 88 -2.57 -18.14 -4.12
CA TYR A 88 -2.50 -19.38 -4.89
C TYR A 88 -1.86 -19.08 -6.24
N ARG A 89 -0.71 -19.69 -6.52
CA ARG A 89 0.01 -19.55 -7.80
C ARG A 89 -0.08 -20.85 -8.58
N HIS A 90 -0.61 -20.77 -9.79
CA HIS A 90 -0.69 -21.87 -10.72
C HIS A 90 0.27 -21.62 -11.89
N ASN A 91 1.26 -22.50 -12.04
CA ASN A 91 2.21 -22.48 -13.14
C ASN A 91 1.69 -23.41 -14.23
N PHE A 92 1.23 -22.87 -15.36
CA PHE A 92 0.55 -23.68 -16.37
C PHE A 92 1.51 -24.54 -17.20
N SER A 93 2.71 -24.05 -17.54
CA SER A 93 3.76 -24.88 -18.14
C SER A 93 5.01 -24.09 -18.55
N GLU A 94 6.13 -24.80 -18.45
CA GLU A 94 7.45 -24.52 -19.03
C GLU A 94 7.63 -25.26 -20.38
N LYS A 95 6.54 -25.78 -20.94
CA LYS A 95 6.54 -26.50 -22.21
C LYS A 95 6.70 -25.51 -23.36
N GLN A 96 7.57 -25.86 -24.31
CA GLN A 96 7.61 -25.29 -25.67
C GLN A 96 6.31 -25.64 -26.41
N THR A 97 5.16 -25.19 -25.91
CA THR A 97 3.91 -25.28 -26.66
C THR A 97 3.87 -24.03 -27.55
N PRO A 98 4.00 -24.16 -28.88
CA PRO A 98 3.74 -23.05 -29.77
C PRO A 98 2.27 -22.67 -29.60
N ILE A 99 2.01 -21.61 -28.83
CA ILE A 99 0.66 -21.08 -28.66
C ILE A 99 0.32 -20.41 -29.98
N ASN A 100 -0.44 -21.12 -30.82
CA ASN A 100 -0.90 -20.66 -32.12
C ASN A 100 -2.04 -19.64 -31.98
N TRP A 101 -1.81 -18.56 -31.23
CA TRP A 101 -2.69 -17.39 -31.19
C TRP A 101 -2.06 -16.29 -32.07
N ILE A 102 -2.26 -16.42 -33.39
CA ILE A 102 -2.16 -15.43 -34.47
C ILE A 102 -0.91 -14.51 -34.61
N ILE A 103 0.00 -14.32 -33.64
CA ILE A 103 1.19 -13.46 -33.78
C ILE A 103 2.49 -14.03 -33.16
N ILE A 104 2.47 -15.05 -32.29
CA ILE A 104 3.66 -15.42 -31.50
C ILE A 104 4.00 -16.92 -31.62
N GLY A 105 4.39 -17.35 -32.82
CA GLY A 105 4.90 -18.70 -33.08
C GLY A 105 6.39 -18.82 -32.75
N GLY A 106 6.75 -19.55 -31.68
CA GLY A 106 8.10 -20.09 -31.49
C GLY A 106 8.90 -19.63 -30.26
N VAL A 107 8.37 -18.77 -29.39
CA VAL A 107 9.10 -18.29 -28.20
C VAL A 107 8.78 -19.10 -26.94
N ARG A 108 9.82 -19.40 -26.15
CA ARG A 108 9.68 -19.96 -24.79
C ARG A 108 8.78 -19.01 -23.98
N THR A 109 7.55 -19.46 -23.74
CA THR A 109 6.54 -18.68 -23.07
C THR A 109 6.21 -19.36 -21.76
N VAL A 110 6.54 -18.72 -20.64
CA VAL A 110 6.16 -19.21 -19.31
C VAL A 110 4.93 -18.44 -18.86
N LEU A 111 3.84 -19.17 -18.59
CA LEU A 111 2.58 -18.60 -18.11
C LEU A 111 2.34 -19.01 -16.67
N GLN A 112 2.07 -18.01 -15.82
CA GLN A 112 1.72 -18.17 -14.42
C GLN A 112 0.47 -17.35 -14.14
N ALA A 113 -0.54 -17.96 -13.55
CA ALA A 113 -1.62 -17.21 -12.91
C ALA A 113 -1.44 -17.23 -11.39
N SER A 114 -1.89 -16.17 -10.74
CA SER A 114 -1.94 -16.05 -9.30
C SER A 114 -3.31 -15.55 -8.89
N PHE A 115 -3.88 -16.11 -7.85
CA PHE A 115 -5.08 -15.59 -7.19
C PHE A 115 -4.68 -15.21 -5.78
N PHE A 116 -5.01 -13.99 -5.37
CA PHE A 116 -4.64 -13.48 -4.06
C PHE A 116 -5.84 -12.97 -3.29
N TYR A 117 -5.80 -13.20 -1.99
CA TYR A 117 -6.75 -12.71 -1.02
C TYR A 117 -5.96 -12.11 0.14
N GLU A 118 -6.22 -10.85 0.45
CA GLU A 118 -5.47 -10.02 1.38
C GLU A 118 -6.42 -9.45 2.43
N LEU A 119 -6.00 -9.54 3.68
CA LEU A 119 -6.64 -8.96 4.84
C LEU A 119 -5.66 -8.01 5.49
N GLY A 120 -6.03 -6.77 5.76
CA GLY A 120 -5.11 -5.79 6.33
C GLY A 120 -5.79 -4.82 7.25
N SER A 121 -5.08 -4.37 8.27
CA SER A 121 -5.57 -3.38 9.23
C SER A 121 -4.43 -2.53 9.75
N VAL A 122 -4.74 -1.27 10.04
CA VAL A 122 -3.84 -0.32 10.68
C VAL A 122 -4.53 0.23 11.92
N SER A 123 -3.78 0.38 12.99
CA SER A 123 -4.28 0.95 14.25
C SER A 123 -3.11 1.50 15.05
N ASP A 124 -3.34 2.59 15.79
CA ASP A 124 -2.37 3.07 16.78
C ASP A 124 -2.34 2.14 18.00
N ASP A 125 -3.51 1.59 18.38
CA ASP A 125 -3.66 0.62 19.46
C ASP A 125 -3.62 -0.83 18.98
N ILE A 126 -2.84 -1.68 19.66
CA ILE A 126 -2.68 -3.10 19.31
C ILE A 126 -3.99 -3.88 19.51
N SER A 127 -4.77 -3.55 20.55
CA SER A 127 -6.04 -4.22 20.86
C SER A 127 -7.11 -3.99 19.79
N GLU A 128 -6.98 -2.92 19.01
CA GLU A 128 -7.91 -2.55 17.94
C GLU A 128 -7.45 -3.01 16.56
N LEU A 129 -6.18 -3.44 16.44
CA LEU A 129 -5.54 -3.81 15.19
C LEU A 129 -6.31 -4.89 14.42
N HIS A 130 -6.95 -5.84 15.11
CA HIS A 130 -7.69 -6.93 14.48
C HIS A 130 -9.21 -6.69 14.40
N LYS A 131 -9.72 -5.56 14.93
CA LYS A 131 -11.17 -5.29 14.93
C LYS A 131 -11.67 -4.82 13.56
N ASN A 132 -10.92 -3.94 12.89
CA ASN A 132 -11.34 -3.28 11.66
C ASN A 132 -10.52 -3.75 10.44
N MET A 133 -10.53 -5.05 10.18
CA MET A 133 -9.80 -5.62 9.04
C MET A 133 -10.47 -5.29 7.71
N ARG A 134 -9.68 -4.77 6.78
CA ARG A 134 -10.05 -4.52 5.38
C ARG A 134 -9.67 -5.71 4.54
N THR A 135 -10.52 -6.02 3.57
CA THR A 135 -10.30 -7.13 2.65
C THR A 135 -9.97 -6.63 1.25
N SER A 136 -9.17 -7.38 0.52
CA SER A 136 -8.85 -7.16 -0.89
C SER A 136 -8.63 -8.52 -1.53
N PHE A 137 -9.14 -8.73 -2.74
CA PHE A 137 -8.90 -9.96 -3.47
C PHE A 137 -8.68 -9.67 -4.94
N GLY A 138 -8.00 -10.56 -5.63
CA GLY A 138 -7.66 -10.32 -7.02
C GLY A 138 -7.00 -11.49 -7.71
N ALA A 139 -6.73 -11.28 -8.98
CA ALA A 139 -6.00 -12.22 -9.81
C ALA A 139 -4.87 -11.50 -10.51
N GLY A 140 -3.78 -12.22 -10.72
CA GLY A 140 -2.59 -11.80 -11.42
C GLY A 140 -2.28 -12.80 -12.52
N PHE A 141 -1.77 -12.31 -13.62
CA PHE A 141 -1.28 -13.11 -14.72
C PHE A 141 0.12 -12.62 -15.06
N ARG A 142 1.07 -13.56 -15.14
CA ARG A 142 2.45 -13.30 -15.48
C ARG A 142 2.83 -14.14 -16.69
N ALA A 143 3.30 -13.47 -17.74
CA ALA A 143 3.83 -14.08 -18.94
C ALA A 143 5.30 -13.67 -19.12
N ILE A 144 6.16 -14.63 -19.42
CA ILE A 144 7.54 -14.36 -19.81
C ILE A 144 7.66 -14.72 -21.29
N ILE A 145 7.88 -13.73 -22.14
CA ILE A 145 7.95 -13.90 -23.60
C ILE A 145 9.26 -13.29 -24.07
N SER A 146 10.15 -14.10 -24.66
CA SER A 146 11.42 -13.64 -25.23
C SER A 146 12.26 -12.77 -24.26
N GLY A 147 12.23 -13.09 -22.96
CA GLY A 147 12.94 -12.36 -21.90
C GLY A 147 12.16 -11.22 -21.24
N LEU A 148 11.10 -10.70 -21.86
CA LEU A 148 10.24 -9.67 -21.25
C LEU A 148 9.25 -10.31 -20.28
N ILE A 149 9.11 -9.71 -19.10
CA ILE A 149 8.17 -10.15 -18.07
C ILE A 149 6.96 -9.21 -18.11
N TYR A 150 5.84 -9.73 -18.60
CA TYR A 150 4.55 -9.08 -18.52
C TYR A 150 3.85 -9.57 -17.26
N ARG A 151 3.37 -8.66 -16.43
CA ARG A 151 2.55 -8.99 -15.25
C ARG A 151 1.35 -8.07 -15.23
N PHE A 152 0.17 -8.65 -15.27
CA PHE A 152 -1.09 -7.95 -15.16
C PHE A 152 -1.78 -8.40 -13.87
N ASP A 153 -2.04 -7.49 -12.95
CA ASP A 153 -2.80 -7.76 -11.74
C ASP A 153 -4.09 -6.95 -11.74
N ILE A 154 -5.18 -7.58 -11.35
CA ILE A 154 -6.45 -6.93 -11.07
C ILE A 154 -6.84 -7.23 -9.64
N ALA A 155 -6.97 -6.19 -8.83
CA ALA A 155 -7.41 -6.28 -7.44
C ALA A 155 -8.75 -5.58 -7.27
N LYS A 156 -9.62 -6.14 -6.45
CA LYS A 156 -10.89 -5.57 -6.02
C LYS A 156 -10.93 -5.52 -4.50
N GLY A 157 -11.46 -4.43 -3.96
CA GLY A 157 -11.64 -4.22 -2.52
C GLY A 157 -12.89 -3.39 -2.28
N ASP A 158 -13.07 -2.95 -1.04
CA ASP A 158 -14.25 -2.19 -0.63
C ASP A 158 -14.33 -0.83 -1.34
N ASP A 159 -13.19 -0.25 -1.71
CA ASP A 159 -13.08 1.04 -2.40
C ASP A 159 -13.18 0.95 -3.93
N GLY A 160 -13.25 -0.25 -4.52
CA GLY A 160 -13.36 -0.44 -5.96
C GLY A 160 -12.35 -1.41 -6.56
N ILE A 161 -12.06 -1.23 -7.86
CA ILE A 161 -11.17 -2.09 -8.66
C ILE A 161 -9.89 -1.30 -9.00
N ALA A 162 -8.74 -1.92 -8.79
CA ALA A 162 -7.42 -1.40 -9.14
C ALA A 162 -6.72 -2.36 -10.13
N PRO A 163 -6.75 -2.07 -11.44
CA PRO A 163 -5.92 -2.77 -12.41
C PRO A 163 -4.49 -2.22 -12.39
N THR A 164 -3.50 -3.11 -12.43
CA THR A 164 -2.07 -2.75 -12.48
C THR A 164 -1.39 -3.56 -13.56
N LEU A 165 -0.65 -2.89 -14.44
CA LEU A 165 0.16 -3.52 -15.48
C LEU A 165 1.63 -3.22 -15.24
N PHE A 166 2.44 -4.27 -15.19
CA PHE A 166 3.90 -4.22 -15.12
C PHE A 166 4.47 -4.83 -16.39
N ILE A 167 5.34 -4.09 -17.04
CA ILE A 167 6.13 -4.57 -18.18
C ILE A 167 7.57 -4.41 -17.74
N ASN A 168 8.20 -5.51 -17.34
CA ASN A 168 9.60 -5.49 -16.92
C ASN A 168 10.47 -6.00 -18.07
N TYR A 169 11.34 -5.13 -18.57
CA TYR A 169 12.34 -5.48 -19.57
C TYR A 169 13.67 -5.74 -18.85
N PRO A 170 14.32 -6.91 -19.01
CA PRO A 170 15.65 -7.12 -18.46
C PRO A 170 16.67 -6.37 -19.32
N LEU A 171 16.88 -5.09 -19.07
CA LEU A 171 18.13 -4.46 -19.49
C LEU A 171 19.17 -4.80 -18.44
N SER A 172 19.92 -5.88 -18.71
CA SER A 172 21.37 -5.80 -18.53
C SER A 172 21.89 -4.75 -19.51
N LEU A 173 21.63 -3.48 -19.23
CA LEU A 173 22.56 -2.43 -19.60
C LEU A 173 23.49 -2.34 -18.41
N GLY A 174 24.61 -3.06 -18.53
CA GLY A 174 25.85 -2.54 -17.96
C GLY A 174 25.92 -1.06 -18.30
N THR A 175 26.36 -0.29 -17.33
CA THR A 175 26.74 1.11 -17.43
C THR A 175 27.27 1.46 -18.83
N LEU A 176 26.39 1.97 -19.70
CA LEU A 176 26.73 2.89 -20.76
C LEU A 176 26.27 4.23 -20.18
N GLY A 177 27.08 4.88 -19.34
CA GLY A 177 28.34 5.44 -19.75
C GLY A 177 28.09 6.91 -20.05
N SER A 178 28.15 7.74 -19.01
CA SER A 178 28.72 9.10 -18.94
C SER A 178 28.73 9.53 -17.49
#